data_AF-A0A851HN18-F1
#
_entry.id   AF-A0A851HN18-F1
#
_cell.length_a   1.000
_cell.length_b   1.000
_cell.length_c   1.000
_cell.angle_alpha   90.00
_cell.angle_beta   90.00
_cell.angle_gamma   90.00
#
_symmetry.space_group_name_H-M   'P 1'
#
loop_
_entity.id
_entity.type
_entity.pdbx_description
1 polymer ?
#
loop_
_entity_poly.entity_id
_entity_poly.type
_entity_poly.pdbx_seq_one_letter_code
_entity_poly.pdbx_strand_id
1 'polypeptide(L)'
;MTDAPSPFDDPEFVEMLKRSGVTHRPGMAQELMDEIGPLLAADGFDMENPDQDVDLENLNAAMGRAVERRNMELVTPVGAARALTVALLREFVNVYTAEDRQLLDSILGRLRPDPTPRHPSFSHLIGVALEKLDAWYSDEALRAALTRLPSADTPAEVRPAISDLEALARKGRAFRSIERLLVQHNGAILAAASAYLVAVTVAAVTAHRQQPVGLVLGEMLSDESSSGGFGTGTAFGAAAAQQVSAQDQLGQFENWLLENEDLAMSAPEDIEVFETIVDSAALWNLDPFDADDFEELIDMVLQLEDSSVAAWSLAVLHDYVHFRLEGDDARSWEEAHEIINDIAGDTASLPPQLQTLLDGLEDIPAEERYAAVVSTPLITGIARLQEWIGKSQPVTGTGMPKRADIGVVAAMIGIDAEGVTNKPPVEVSDEALWNLDLSKPAPPQPTLQVQSAKDIGALRAWWAALEIHAGIELTSTRVYPGAMTEILAAPQIEDLEPVEMFIVSYIREYLLGETDQYFGNIAVRHTVGQLLSLAEVSDIPSAEDPFSAFSIRHLRNFESMGLLEIRESQLFIPEPLRPVVVLGAMLAMTDLELAQ
;
A
#
# COMPACT_ATOMS: atom_id res chain seq x y z
N MET A 1 11.93 27.36 -31.06
CA MET A 1 11.01 28.36 -30.51
C MET A 1 9.68 28.18 -31.20
N THR A 2 8.80 27.42 -30.56
CA THR A 2 7.37 27.34 -30.86
C THR A 2 6.71 27.47 -29.49
N ASP A 3 6.38 28.70 -29.11
CA ASP A 3 5.53 29.03 -27.96
C ASP A 3 4.10 28.58 -28.28
N ALA A 4 3.82 27.29 -28.08
CA ALA A 4 2.45 26.85 -27.87
C ALA A 4 2.25 26.80 -26.35
N PRO A 5 1.28 27.54 -25.78
CA PRO A 5 0.95 27.41 -24.36
C PRO A 5 0.58 25.96 -24.06
N SER A 6 1.02 25.46 -22.91
CA SER A 6 0.71 24.12 -22.46
C SER A 6 -0.82 23.97 -22.38
N PRO A 7 -1.42 22.85 -22.80
CA PRO A 7 -2.85 22.60 -22.62
C PRO A 7 -3.29 22.72 -21.15
N PHE A 8 -2.35 22.54 -20.21
CA PHE A 8 -2.54 22.66 -18.77
C PHE A 8 -2.60 24.10 -18.26
N ASP A 9 -2.27 25.09 -19.10
CA ASP A 9 -2.40 26.52 -18.77
C ASP A 9 -3.74 27.10 -19.26
N ASP A 10 -4.57 26.29 -19.94
CA ASP A 10 -5.90 26.69 -20.42
C ASP A 10 -6.94 26.61 -19.27
N PRO A 11 -7.55 27.74 -18.86
CA PRO A 11 -8.50 27.77 -17.75
C PRO A 11 -9.73 26.89 -17.97
N GLU A 12 -10.19 26.69 -19.20
CA GLU A 12 -11.33 25.80 -19.49
C GLU A 12 -10.95 24.33 -19.34
N PHE A 13 -9.73 23.96 -19.71
CA PHE A 13 -9.20 22.61 -19.56
C PHE A 13 -8.95 22.27 -18.08
N VAL A 14 -8.45 23.23 -17.29
CA VAL A 14 -8.23 23.06 -15.84
C VAL A 14 -9.55 22.98 -15.06
N GLU A 15 -10.57 23.78 -15.40
CA GLU A 15 -11.92 23.65 -14.82
C GLU A 15 -12.58 22.32 -15.17
N MET A 16 -12.36 21.82 -16.39
CA MET A 16 -12.86 20.51 -16.82
C MET A 16 -12.19 19.36 -16.06
N LEU A 17 -10.88 19.44 -15.81
CA LEU A 17 -10.12 18.47 -15.00
C LEU A 17 -10.53 18.48 -13.52
N LYS A 18 -10.81 19.67 -12.95
CA LYS A 18 -11.33 19.79 -11.57
C LYS A 18 -12.73 19.20 -11.42
N ARG A 19 -13.61 19.35 -12.42
CA ARG A 19 -14.93 18.70 -12.42
C ARG A 19 -14.90 17.18 -12.62
N SER A 20 -13.75 16.64 -13.03
CA SER A 20 -13.54 15.20 -13.25
C SER A 20 -12.60 14.57 -12.22
N GLY A 21 -12.30 15.26 -11.11
CA GLY A 21 -11.51 14.72 -10.00
C GLY A 21 -10.02 14.53 -10.30
N VAL A 22 -9.51 15.07 -11.42
CA VAL A 22 -8.10 14.91 -11.80
C VAL A 22 -7.25 15.99 -11.14
N THR A 23 -6.57 15.62 -10.06
CA THR A 23 -5.56 16.46 -9.40
C THR A 23 -4.22 16.29 -10.12
N HIS A 24 -3.67 17.38 -10.68
CA HIS A 24 -2.34 17.37 -11.30
C HIS A 24 -1.28 17.01 -10.25
N ARG A 25 -0.70 15.80 -10.33
CA ARG A 25 0.49 15.43 -9.54
C ARG A 25 1.72 16.09 -10.14
N PRO A 26 2.44 16.95 -9.40
CA PRO A 26 3.68 17.56 -9.89
C PRO A 26 4.73 16.47 -10.18
N GLY A 27 5.59 16.67 -11.20
CA GLY A 27 6.72 15.74 -11.42
C GLY A 27 7.76 15.82 -10.30
N MET A 28 8.64 14.82 -10.14
CA MET A 28 9.65 14.77 -9.05
C MET A 28 10.52 16.04 -8.90
N ALA A 29 10.75 16.77 -10.00
CA ALA A 29 11.47 18.05 -9.94
C ALA A 29 10.62 19.17 -9.30
N GLN A 30 9.30 19.16 -9.51
CA GLN A 30 8.36 20.11 -8.94
C GLN A 30 8.08 19.79 -7.47
N GLU A 31 7.93 18.51 -7.09
CA GLU A 31 7.82 18.09 -5.68
C GLU A 31 9.05 18.51 -4.86
N LEU A 32 10.26 18.27 -5.40
CA LEU A 32 11.50 18.73 -4.80
C LEU A 32 11.53 20.27 -4.65
N MET A 33 10.97 20.99 -5.61
CA MET A 33 10.90 22.46 -5.58
C MET A 33 9.84 22.99 -4.62
N ASP A 34 8.73 22.28 -4.43
CA ASP A 34 7.69 22.63 -3.46
C ASP A 34 8.21 22.45 -2.02
N GLU A 35 9.04 21.42 -1.78
CA GLU A 35 9.68 21.19 -0.48
C GLU A 35 10.83 22.16 -0.18
N ILE A 36 11.63 22.53 -1.20
CA ILE A 36 12.81 23.39 -1.02
C ILE A 36 12.45 24.89 -1.17
N GLY A 37 11.34 25.21 -1.84
CA GLY A 37 10.87 26.57 -2.11
C GLY A 37 10.75 27.46 -0.87
N PRO A 38 10.09 27.02 0.22
CA PRO A 38 10.01 27.79 1.46
C PRO A 38 11.39 28.08 2.08
N LEU A 39 12.33 27.14 1.99
CA LEU A 39 13.69 27.29 2.50
C LEU A 39 14.52 28.26 1.63
N LEU A 40 14.28 28.31 0.33
CA LEU A 40 14.88 29.28 -0.61
C LEU A 40 14.31 30.68 -0.40
N ALA A 41 13.00 30.80 -0.18
CA ALA A 41 12.34 32.08 0.11
C ALA A 41 12.88 32.70 1.41
N ALA A 42 13.16 31.88 2.44
CA ALA A 42 13.82 32.33 3.67
C ALA A 42 15.24 32.87 3.45
N ASP A 43 15.94 32.41 2.40
CA ASP A 43 17.25 32.90 1.97
C ASP A 43 17.14 34.06 0.94
N GLY A 44 15.92 34.54 0.65
CA GLY A 44 15.64 35.69 -0.22
C GLY A 44 15.44 35.36 -1.70
N PHE A 45 15.26 34.08 -2.06
CA PHE A 45 15.02 33.63 -3.42
C PHE A 45 13.58 33.15 -3.59
N ASP A 46 12.73 34.00 -4.18
CA ASP A 46 11.35 33.65 -4.51
C ASP A 46 11.30 32.97 -5.89
N MET A 47 10.93 31.68 -5.88
CA MET A 47 10.82 30.86 -7.09
C MET A 47 9.46 31.03 -7.79
N GLU A 48 8.44 31.55 -7.09
CA GLU A 48 7.13 31.86 -7.68
C GLU A 48 7.16 33.23 -8.38
N ASN A 49 8.10 34.09 -7.99
CA ASN A 49 8.31 35.40 -8.60
C ASN A 49 9.81 35.71 -8.79
N PRO A 50 10.48 35.07 -9.75
CA PRO A 50 11.89 35.31 -10.00
C PRO A 50 12.11 36.73 -10.56
N ASP A 51 12.80 37.58 -9.80
CA ASP A 51 13.26 38.87 -10.29
C ASP A 51 14.14 38.70 -11.56
N GLN A 52 14.10 39.65 -12.49
CA GLN A 52 14.78 39.51 -13.80
C GLN A 52 16.33 39.47 -13.75
N ASP A 53 16.94 39.58 -12.57
CA ASP A 53 18.40 39.60 -12.35
C ASP A 53 18.87 38.55 -11.30
N VAL A 54 18.34 37.32 -11.33
CA VAL A 54 18.81 36.24 -10.42
C VAL A 54 20.23 35.80 -10.80
N ASP A 55 21.18 36.05 -9.90
CA ASP A 55 22.55 35.55 -9.99
C ASP A 55 22.58 34.02 -9.74
N LEU A 56 22.86 33.27 -10.79
CA LEU A 56 22.89 31.80 -10.80
C LEU A 56 23.90 31.20 -9.81
N GLU A 57 24.99 31.91 -9.49
CA GLU A 57 25.98 31.41 -8.52
C GLU A 57 25.44 31.51 -7.08
N ASN A 58 24.75 32.60 -6.76
CA ASN A 58 24.09 32.78 -5.47
C ASN A 58 22.86 31.87 -5.29
N LEU A 59 22.09 31.63 -6.36
CA LEU A 59 20.98 30.68 -6.35
C LEU A 59 21.47 29.25 -6.09
N ASN A 60 22.52 28.80 -6.78
CA ASN A 60 23.09 27.47 -6.54
C ASN A 60 23.63 27.30 -5.12
N ALA A 61 24.25 28.35 -4.55
CA ALA A 61 24.69 28.33 -3.17
C ALA A 61 23.52 28.30 -2.16
N ALA A 62 22.41 28.97 -2.47
CA ALA A 62 21.18 28.92 -1.68
C ALA A 62 20.49 27.56 -1.76
N MET A 63 20.41 26.95 -2.95
CA MET A 63 19.94 25.58 -3.13
C MET A 63 20.78 24.58 -2.34
N GLY A 64 22.11 24.72 -2.34
CA GLY A 64 23.00 23.90 -1.52
C GLY A 64 22.66 23.98 -0.03
N ARG A 65 22.47 25.20 0.51
CA ARG A 65 22.09 25.41 1.91
C ARG A 65 20.67 24.91 2.22
N ALA A 66 19.73 25.07 1.30
CA ALA A 66 18.35 24.65 1.49
C ALA A 66 18.22 23.11 1.48
N VAL A 67 18.98 22.44 0.60
CA VAL A 67 19.13 20.97 0.61
C VAL A 67 19.82 20.50 1.90
N GLU A 68 20.88 21.18 2.35
CA GLU A 68 21.53 20.87 3.63
C GLU A 68 20.58 21.06 4.83
N ARG A 69 19.76 22.10 4.84
CA ARG A 69 18.73 22.33 5.87
C ARG A 69 17.66 21.26 5.85
N ARG A 70 17.12 20.90 4.68
CA ARG A 70 16.15 19.80 4.52
C ARG A 70 16.74 18.47 4.97
N ASN A 71 17.99 18.17 4.62
CA ASN A 71 18.69 16.97 5.10
C ASN A 71 18.91 16.99 6.61
N MET A 72 19.13 18.17 7.22
CA MET A 72 19.19 18.29 8.68
C MET A 72 17.82 18.15 9.34
N GLU A 73 16.73 18.61 8.72
CA GLU A 73 15.35 18.42 9.21
C GLU A 73 14.94 16.94 9.16
N LEU A 74 15.35 16.20 8.12
CA LEU A 74 15.11 14.76 8.00
C LEU A 74 15.77 13.92 9.12
N VAL A 75 16.84 14.42 9.74
CA VAL A 75 17.61 13.71 10.77
C VAL A 75 17.42 14.34 12.16
N THR A 76 17.17 15.64 12.25
CA THR A 76 17.07 16.39 13.51
C THR A 76 15.68 17.04 13.59
N PRO A 77 14.69 16.33 14.16
CA PRO A 77 13.34 16.86 14.22
C PRO A 77 13.30 18.12 15.09
N VAL A 78 12.40 19.03 14.74
CA VAL A 78 12.08 20.26 15.50
C VAL A 78 10.57 20.33 15.77
N GLY A 79 10.15 21.18 16.71
CA GLY A 79 8.73 21.42 16.99
C GLY A 79 7.95 20.16 17.39
N ALA A 80 6.80 19.94 16.76
CA ALA A 80 5.91 18.81 17.07
C ALA A 80 6.56 17.44 16.81
N ALA A 81 7.30 17.29 15.70
CA ALA A 81 7.99 16.04 15.39
C ALA A 81 9.04 15.67 16.45
N ARG A 82 9.71 16.67 17.04
CA ARG A 82 10.65 16.46 18.14
C ARG A 82 9.93 16.04 19.42
N ALA A 83 8.82 16.71 19.74
CA ALA A 83 7.98 16.37 20.89
C ALA A 83 7.50 14.92 20.82
N LEU A 84 6.99 14.48 19.67
CA LEU A 84 6.55 13.10 19.42
C LEU A 84 7.68 12.10 19.56
N THR A 85 8.85 12.41 18.99
CA THR A 85 10.04 11.53 19.09
C THR A 85 10.49 11.38 20.55
N VAL A 86 10.46 12.47 21.33
CA VAL A 86 10.79 12.45 22.76
C VAL A 86 9.74 11.66 23.54
N ALA A 87 8.45 11.81 23.24
CA ALA A 87 7.38 11.03 23.88
C ALA A 87 7.56 9.52 23.64
N LEU A 88 7.80 9.11 22.40
CA LEU A 88 8.05 7.70 22.05
C LEU A 88 9.27 7.14 22.81
N LEU A 89 10.37 7.89 22.89
CA LEU A 89 11.55 7.47 23.68
C LEU A 89 11.22 7.33 25.18
N ARG A 90 10.40 8.22 25.74
CA ARG A 90 9.99 8.16 27.14
C ARG A 90 9.12 6.93 27.41
N GLU A 91 8.18 6.64 26.53
CA GLU A 91 7.34 5.43 26.58
C GLU A 91 8.19 4.17 26.51
N PHE A 92 9.09 4.09 25.52
CA PHE A 92 10.02 2.96 25.36
C PHE A 92 10.85 2.72 26.63
N VAL A 93 11.37 3.78 27.26
CA VAL A 93 12.13 3.67 28.52
C VAL A 93 11.25 3.11 29.65
N ASN A 94 10.02 3.59 29.79
CA ASN A 94 9.11 3.12 30.84
C ASN A 94 8.80 1.63 30.68
N VAL A 95 8.44 1.21 29.46
CA VAL A 95 8.15 -0.20 29.12
C VAL A 95 9.40 -1.07 29.30
N TYR A 96 10.57 -0.59 28.90
CA TYR A 96 11.83 -1.31 29.08
C TYR A 96 12.11 -1.57 30.57
N THR A 97 11.86 -0.59 31.43
CA THR A 97 12.01 -0.77 32.88
C THR A 97 10.91 -1.62 33.54
N ALA A 98 9.77 -1.80 32.87
CA ALA A 98 8.69 -2.68 33.30
C ALA A 98 8.89 -4.14 32.85
N GLU A 99 9.92 -4.42 32.05
CA GLU A 99 10.27 -5.76 31.51
C GLU A 99 9.22 -6.37 30.57
N ASP A 100 8.36 -5.56 29.95
CA ASP A 100 7.36 -6.01 28.97
C ASP A 100 7.93 -6.00 27.54
N ARG A 101 8.38 -7.16 27.07
CA ARG A 101 9.07 -7.28 25.78
C ARG A 101 8.15 -7.16 24.57
N GLN A 102 6.92 -7.65 24.67
CA GLN A 102 5.98 -7.61 23.55
C GLN A 102 5.62 -6.16 23.22
N LEU A 103 5.44 -5.34 24.26
CA LEU A 103 5.15 -3.92 24.10
C LEU A 103 6.34 -3.09 23.58
N LEU A 104 7.60 -3.51 23.84
CA LEU A 104 8.78 -2.84 23.28
C LEU A 104 8.86 -2.95 21.75
N ASP A 105 8.55 -4.13 21.21
CA ASP A 105 8.56 -4.36 19.77
C ASP A 105 7.42 -3.58 19.11
N SER A 106 6.24 -3.52 19.74
CA SER A 106 5.09 -2.70 19.31
C SER A 106 5.45 -1.20 19.24
N ILE A 107 6.11 -0.64 20.26
CA ILE A 107 6.52 0.78 20.26
C ILE A 107 7.49 1.09 19.11
N LEU A 108 8.44 0.19 18.83
CA LEU A 108 9.36 0.39 17.70
C LEU A 108 8.68 0.18 16.34
N GLY A 109 7.62 -0.63 16.28
CA GLY A 109 6.79 -0.83 15.10
C GLY A 109 6.04 0.43 14.64
N ARG A 110 5.78 1.38 15.56
CA ARG A 110 5.17 2.68 15.24
C ARG A 110 6.08 3.60 14.40
N LEU A 111 7.38 3.29 14.30
CA LEU A 111 8.30 4.09 13.49
C LEU A 111 7.99 3.90 11.99
N ARG A 112 7.94 5.01 11.25
CA ARG A 112 7.75 5.01 9.80
C ARG A 112 9.06 5.37 9.06
N PRO A 113 9.24 4.97 7.79
CA PRO A 113 10.37 5.43 6.97
C PRO A 113 10.45 6.95 6.90
N ASP A 114 9.31 7.59 6.65
CA ASP A 114 9.12 9.03 6.63
C ASP A 114 8.24 9.48 7.81
N PRO A 115 8.46 10.69 8.35
CA PRO A 115 7.72 11.14 9.53
C PRO A 115 6.29 11.56 9.15
N THR A 116 5.33 11.22 10.00
CA THR A 116 3.94 11.66 9.89
C THR A 116 3.59 12.63 11.03
N PRO A 117 2.42 13.30 11.00
CA PRO A 117 1.96 14.15 12.11
C PRO A 117 1.81 13.40 13.44
N ARG A 118 1.69 12.07 13.41
CA ARG A 118 1.45 11.21 14.58
C ARG A 118 2.63 10.29 14.92
N HIS A 119 3.42 9.89 13.91
CA HIS A 119 4.52 8.94 14.06
C HIS A 119 5.87 9.54 13.68
N PRO A 120 6.90 9.42 14.54
CA PRO A 120 8.25 9.83 14.19
C PRO A 120 8.90 8.83 13.21
N SER A 121 9.85 9.31 12.41
CA SER A 121 10.63 8.43 11.53
C SER A 121 11.77 7.73 12.24
N PHE A 122 12.34 6.68 11.62
CA PHE A 122 13.59 6.07 12.09
C PHE A 122 14.71 7.11 12.24
N SER A 123 14.82 8.03 11.27
CA SER A 123 15.83 9.09 11.26
C SER A 123 15.65 10.09 12.41
N HIS A 124 14.40 10.45 12.72
CA HIS A 124 14.07 11.29 13.87
C HIS A 124 14.49 10.65 15.19
N LEU A 125 14.13 9.38 15.39
CA LEU A 125 14.49 8.64 16.59
C LEU A 125 16.02 8.55 16.77
N ILE A 126 16.74 8.20 15.70
CA ILE A 126 18.21 8.14 15.71
C ILE A 126 18.78 9.51 16.08
N GLY A 127 18.35 10.59 15.43
CA GLY A 127 18.86 11.93 15.68
C GLY A 127 18.70 12.37 17.13
N VAL A 128 17.46 12.30 17.66
CA VAL A 128 17.16 12.71 19.04
C VAL A 128 17.91 11.84 20.05
N ALA A 129 17.91 10.52 19.86
CA ALA A 129 18.58 9.61 20.78
C ALA A 129 20.10 9.87 20.81
N LEU A 130 20.75 10.00 19.65
CA LEU A 130 22.20 10.23 19.59
C LEU A 130 22.61 11.61 20.12
N GLU A 131 21.79 12.64 19.91
CA GLU A 131 21.99 13.96 20.51
C GLU A 131 22.02 13.87 22.04
N LYS A 132 21.02 13.21 22.64
CA LYS A 132 20.92 13.05 24.10
C LYS A 132 22.04 12.15 24.64
N LEU A 133 22.37 11.06 23.95
CA LEU A 133 23.46 10.16 24.33
C LEU A 133 24.82 10.87 24.31
N ASP A 134 25.15 11.64 23.26
CA ASP A 134 26.39 12.41 23.22
C ASP A 134 26.47 13.41 24.40
N ALA A 135 25.35 14.05 24.74
CA ALA A 135 25.26 14.97 25.89
C ALA A 135 25.48 14.23 27.22
N TRP A 136 24.78 13.12 27.46
CA TRP A 136 24.85 12.38 28.73
C TRP A 136 26.21 11.70 28.94
N TYR A 137 26.80 11.12 27.90
CA TYR A 137 28.11 10.47 28.00
C TYR A 137 29.28 11.46 28.12
N SER A 138 29.04 12.72 27.75
CA SER A 138 29.99 13.82 27.96
C SER A 138 29.84 14.49 29.34
N ASP A 139 28.76 14.21 30.08
CA ASP A 139 28.51 14.76 31.41
C ASP A 139 29.33 14.03 32.48
N GLU A 140 30.26 14.76 33.10
CA GLU A 140 31.11 14.24 34.17
C GLU A 140 30.29 13.75 35.38
N ALA A 141 29.12 14.35 35.64
CA ALA A 141 28.23 13.97 36.74
C ALA A 141 27.62 12.57 36.54
N LEU A 142 27.44 12.11 35.30
CA LEU A 142 26.85 10.81 34.98
C LEU A 142 27.90 9.69 34.86
N ARG A 143 29.19 10.03 34.74
CA ARG A 143 30.27 9.07 34.46
C ARG A 143 30.32 7.86 35.40
N ALA A 144 30.06 8.08 36.70
CA ALA A 144 30.04 7.01 37.69
C ALA A 144 28.89 6.01 37.44
N ALA A 145 27.72 6.48 37.03
CA ALA A 145 26.57 5.64 36.69
C ALA A 145 26.80 4.85 35.39
N LEU A 146 27.44 5.46 34.39
CA LEU A 146 27.65 4.87 33.06
C LEU A 146 28.83 3.89 32.97
N THR A 147 29.51 3.61 34.09
CA THR A 147 30.68 2.69 34.11
C THR A 147 30.28 1.22 33.95
N ARG A 148 29.05 0.86 34.36
CA ARG A 148 28.48 -0.49 34.18
C ARG A 148 27.04 -0.38 33.72
N LEU A 149 26.82 -0.67 32.45
CA LEU A 149 25.47 -0.72 31.89
C LEU A 149 24.81 -2.08 32.18
N PRO A 150 23.57 -2.11 32.69
CA PRO A 150 22.76 -3.32 32.72
C PRO A 150 22.44 -3.72 31.26
N SER A 151 22.86 -4.92 30.83
CA SER A 151 22.74 -5.37 29.43
C SER A 151 22.00 -6.70 29.28
N ALA A 152 21.28 -7.14 30.31
CA ALA A 152 20.70 -8.49 30.36
C ALA A 152 19.55 -8.69 29.34
N ASP A 153 18.82 -7.64 28.98
CA ASP A 153 17.54 -7.74 28.25
C ASP A 153 17.57 -7.19 26.82
N THR A 154 18.76 -6.99 26.27
CA THR A 154 18.93 -6.44 24.92
C THR A 154 18.92 -7.56 23.85
N PRO A 155 18.11 -7.44 22.77
CA PRO A 155 18.07 -8.42 21.68
C PRO A 155 19.45 -8.66 21.06
N ALA A 156 19.69 -9.89 20.56
CA ALA A 156 20.99 -10.28 20.00
C ALA A 156 21.36 -9.48 18.74
N GLU A 157 20.36 -9.08 17.97
CA GLU A 157 20.50 -8.43 16.67
C GLU A 157 20.99 -6.97 16.80
N VAL A 158 20.53 -6.26 17.84
CA VAL A 158 20.89 -4.85 18.06
C VAL A 158 22.17 -4.67 18.89
N ARG A 159 22.66 -5.72 19.57
CA ARG A 159 23.86 -5.68 20.43
C ARG A 159 25.12 -5.13 19.75
N PRO A 160 25.47 -5.52 18.50
CA PRO A 160 26.62 -4.95 17.81
C PRO A 160 26.49 -3.44 17.59
N ALA A 161 25.32 -2.97 17.16
CA ALA A 161 25.04 -1.55 16.95
C ALA A 161 25.13 -0.77 18.27
N ILE A 162 24.59 -1.30 19.36
CA ILE A 162 24.68 -0.69 20.70
C ILE A 162 26.13 -0.52 21.14
N SER A 163 26.97 -1.54 20.95
CA SER A 163 28.40 -1.47 21.31
C SER A 163 29.15 -0.39 20.51
N ASP A 164 28.87 -0.28 19.20
CA ASP A 164 29.46 0.75 18.34
C ASP A 164 28.98 2.16 18.72
N LEU A 165 27.67 2.30 18.98
CA LEU A 165 27.04 3.53 19.43
C LEU A 165 27.63 4.00 20.76
N GLU A 166 27.70 3.12 21.76
CA GLU A 166 28.25 3.45 23.08
C GLU A 166 29.71 3.91 22.97
N ALA A 167 30.52 3.23 22.14
CA ALA A 167 31.92 3.59 21.93
C ALA A 167 32.11 4.97 21.26
N LEU A 168 31.13 5.42 20.47
CA LEU A 168 31.10 6.75 19.86
C LEU A 168 30.52 7.80 20.82
N ALA A 169 29.48 7.47 21.57
CA ALA A 169 28.86 8.36 22.56
C ALA A 169 29.84 8.72 23.69
N ARG A 170 30.63 7.75 24.17
CA ARG A 170 31.75 7.99 25.11
C ARG A 170 32.81 8.99 24.61
N LYS A 171 32.82 9.28 23.31
CA LYS A 171 33.72 10.25 22.67
C LYS A 171 32.99 11.54 22.23
N GLY A 172 31.70 11.69 22.55
CA GLY A 172 30.86 12.83 22.19
C GLY A 172 30.75 13.04 20.67
N ARG A 173 30.65 11.94 19.90
CA ARG A 173 30.65 11.99 18.43
C ARG A 173 29.69 11.00 17.78
N ALA A 174 28.77 10.40 18.52
CA ALA A 174 27.78 9.49 17.97
C ALA A 174 26.91 10.18 16.92
N PHE A 175 26.39 11.38 17.23
CA PHE A 175 25.55 12.16 16.33
C PHE A 175 26.28 12.52 15.02
N ARG A 176 27.55 12.94 15.10
CA ARG A 176 28.37 13.24 13.90
C ARG A 176 28.74 12.00 13.09
N SER A 177 28.46 10.81 13.59
CA SER A 177 28.81 9.54 12.94
C SER A 177 27.58 8.84 12.34
N ILE A 178 26.42 9.50 12.26
CA ILE A 178 25.16 8.92 11.76
C ILE A 178 25.33 8.26 10.39
N GLU A 179 25.89 8.96 9.39
CA GLU A 179 26.10 8.39 8.04
C GLU A 179 26.92 7.10 8.09
N ARG A 180 27.99 7.10 8.88
CA ARG A 180 28.86 5.93 9.04
C ARG A 180 28.12 4.77 9.70
N LEU A 181 27.27 5.07 10.67
CA LEU A 181 26.48 4.08 11.39
C LEU A 181 25.38 3.48 10.51
N LEU A 182 24.70 4.29 9.68
CA LEU A 182 23.70 3.84 8.71
C LEU A 182 24.29 2.99 7.58
N VAL A 183 25.55 3.24 7.20
CA VAL A 183 26.26 2.38 6.23
C VAL A 183 26.64 1.03 6.87
N GLN A 184 26.95 1.02 8.16
CA GLN A 184 27.42 -0.16 8.87
C GLN A 184 26.27 -1.04 9.41
N HIS A 185 25.14 -0.43 9.75
CA HIS A 185 23.98 -1.05 10.38
C HIS A 185 22.71 -0.63 9.62
N ASN A 186 21.74 -1.54 9.46
CA ASN A 186 20.42 -1.20 8.90
C ASN A 186 19.78 -0.07 9.74
N GLY A 187 19.12 0.91 9.11
CA GLY A 187 18.46 2.04 9.77
C GLY A 187 17.49 1.62 10.87
N ALA A 188 16.67 0.58 10.65
CA ALA A 188 15.77 0.05 11.69
C ALA A 188 16.54 -0.53 12.89
N ILE A 189 17.62 -1.29 12.63
CA ILE A 189 18.50 -1.84 13.67
C ILE A 189 19.17 -0.71 14.45
N LEU A 190 19.61 0.36 13.77
CA LEU A 190 20.26 1.50 14.39
C LEU A 190 19.28 2.32 15.25
N ALA A 191 18.03 2.49 14.79
CA ALA A 191 16.97 3.15 15.53
C ALA A 191 16.62 2.38 16.82
N ALA A 192 16.38 1.08 16.71
CA ALA A 192 16.17 0.20 17.86
C ALA A 192 17.36 0.23 18.83
N ALA A 193 18.59 0.09 18.31
CA ALA A 193 19.81 0.16 19.11
C ALA A 193 19.94 1.49 19.87
N SER A 194 19.54 2.60 19.25
CA SER A 194 19.57 3.93 19.86
C SER A 194 18.56 4.04 21.01
N ALA A 195 17.32 3.54 20.82
CA ALA A 195 16.29 3.50 21.86
C ALA A 195 16.71 2.61 23.05
N TYR A 196 17.22 1.40 22.78
CA TYR A 196 17.74 0.52 23.83
C TYR A 196 18.89 1.14 24.60
N LEU A 197 19.85 1.81 23.93
CA LEU A 197 20.96 2.45 24.61
C LEU A 197 20.48 3.63 25.48
N VAL A 198 19.47 4.39 25.05
CA VAL A 198 18.81 5.40 25.88
C VAL A 198 18.18 4.76 27.12
N ALA A 199 17.39 3.70 26.96
CA ALA A 199 16.74 3.00 28.07
C ALA A 199 17.73 2.41 29.08
N VAL A 200 18.77 1.74 28.58
CA VAL A 200 19.87 1.19 29.39
C VAL A 200 20.62 2.30 30.14
N THR A 201 20.83 3.45 29.50
CA THR A 201 21.46 4.62 30.11
C THR A 201 20.62 5.18 31.26
N VAL A 202 19.32 5.40 31.04
CA VAL A 202 18.39 5.87 32.08
C VAL A 202 18.30 4.86 33.21
N ALA A 203 18.21 3.56 32.92
CA ALA A 203 18.17 2.50 33.93
C ALA A 203 19.46 2.47 34.77
N ALA A 204 20.64 2.65 34.16
CA ALA A 204 21.92 2.72 34.88
C ALA A 204 21.97 3.92 35.84
N VAL A 205 21.52 5.10 35.39
CA VAL A 205 21.46 6.31 36.23
C VAL A 205 20.45 6.14 37.36
N THR A 206 19.29 5.55 37.07
CA THR A 206 18.23 5.22 38.04
C THR A 206 18.77 4.31 39.14
N ALA A 207 19.47 3.23 38.77
CA ALA A 207 20.09 2.30 39.71
C ALA A 207 21.19 2.95 40.54
N HIS A 208 22.01 3.83 39.94
CA HIS A 208 23.08 4.53 40.64
C HIS A 208 22.55 5.57 41.64
N ARG A 209 21.52 6.32 41.26
CA ARG A 209 20.91 7.38 42.08
C ARG A 209 19.88 6.85 43.09
N GLN A 210 19.43 5.60 42.94
CA GLN A 210 18.36 4.99 43.74
C GLN A 210 17.06 5.82 43.74
N GLN A 211 16.71 6.35 42.57
CA GLN A 211 15.50 7.14 42.35
C GLN A 211 14.50 6.36 41.49
N PRO A 212 13.19 6.67 41.54
CA PRO A 212 12.21 6.15 40.60
C PRO A 212 12.55 6.54 39.15
N VAL A 213 12.31 5.62 38.21
CA VAL A 213 12.59 5.83 36.77
C VAL A 213 11.96 7.11 36.24
N GLY A 214 10.70 7.41 36.60
CA GLY A 214 9.99 8.60 36.12
C GLY A 214 10.65 9.93 36.51
N LEU A 215 11.31 10.00 37.68
CA LEU A 215 12.03 11.21 38.10
C LEU A 215 13.32 11.39 37.30
N VAL A 216 14.09 10.32 37.12
CA VAL A 216 15.34 10.35 36.34
C VAL A 216 15.04 10.60 34.87
N LEU A 217 14.00 9.97 34.32
CA LEU A 217 13.54 10.16 32.96
C LEU A 217 13.07 11.60 32.71
N GLY A 218 12.32 12.21 33.64
CA GLY A 218 11.92 13.62 33.55
C GLY A 218 13.08 14.60 33.56
N GLU A 219 14.17 14.30 34.28
CA GLU A 219 15.39 15.11 34.31
C GLU A 219 16.23 14.93 33.04
N MET A 220 16.49 13.67 32.64
CA MET A 220 17.40 13.35 31.54
C MET A 220 16.75 13.61 30.18
N LEU A 221 15.47 13.31 30.04
CA LEU A 221 14.69 13.41 28.81
C LEU A 221 13.39 14.15 29.10
N SER A 222 13.50 15.44 29.42
CA SER A 222 12.36 16.30 29.75
C SER A 222 11.26 16.28 28.69
N ASP A 223 10.02 16.37 29.14
CA ASP A 223 8.87 16.45 28.26
C ASP A 223 8.95 17.75 27.43
N GLU A 224 8.97 17.62 26.12
CA GLU A 224 9.10 18.74 25.19
C GLU A 224 7.69 19.07 24.66
N SER A 225 6.84 19.70 25.47
CA SER A 225 5.52 20.17 25.00
C SER A 225 5.69 21.21 23.89
N SER A 226 4.91 21.10 22.81
CA SER A 226 4.95 22.01 21.66
C SER A 226 4.75 23.47 22.10
N SER A 227 5.84 24.22 22.14
CA SER A 227 5.85 25.64 22.48
C SER A 227 5.49 26.49 21.27
N GLY A 228 4.26 26.36 20.79
CA GLY A 228 3.55 27.40 20.04
C GLY A 228 2.70 28.20 21.02
N GLY A 229 3.13 29.41 21.38
CA GLY A 229 2.68 30.08 22.60
C GLY A 229 1.17 30.32 22.73
N PHE A 230 0.61 29.91 23.86
CA PHE A 230 -0.33 30.70 24.66
C PHE A 230 -0.03 30.44 26.14
N GLY A 231 -0.22 31.49 26.95
CA GLY A 231 0.41 31.65 28.26
C GLY A 231 0.09 30.60 29.33
N THR A 232 1.01 30.56 30.29
CA THR A 232 0.93 29.85 31.57
C THR A 232 -0.43 30.00 32.26
N GLY A 233 -1.18 28.92 32.36
CA GLY A 233 -2.35 28.79 33.21
C GLY A 233 -2.83 27.35 33.23
N THR A 234 -3.01 26.82 34.44
CA THR A 234 -3.60 25.55 34.90
C THR A 234 -4.80 24.96 34.11
N ALA A 235 -4.73 24.83 32.79
CA ALA A 235 -5.86 24.52 31.91
C ALA A 235 -5.55 23.46 30.83
N PHE A 236 -4.62 22.54 31.08
CA PHE A 236 -4.58 21.28 30.33
C PHE A 236 -5.39 20.23 31.12
N GLY A 237 -6.70 20.32 30.96
CA GLY A 237 -7.67 19.30 31.31
C GLY A 237 -8.06 18.48 30.07
N ALA A 238 -8.42 17.21 30.29
CA ALA A 238 -9.01 16.25 29.36
C ALA A 238 -8.24 15.96 28.05
N ALA A 239 -7.94 16.95 27.21
CA ALA A 239 -7.44 16.76 25.84
C ALA A 239 -6.09 16.02 25.73
N ALA A 240 -5.12 16.34 26.58
CA ALA A 240 -3.82 15.64 26.57
C ALA A 240 -3.91 14.20 27.12
N ALA A 241 -4.83 13.95 28.05
CA ALA A 241 -5.11 12.59 28.54
C ALA A 241 -5.90 11.78 27.50
N GLN A 242 -6.78 12.44 26.76
CA GLN A 242 -7.57 11.84 25.68
C GLN A 242 -6.69 11.49 24.48
N GLN A 243 -5.68 12.30 24.15
CA GLN A 243 -4.70 11.96 23.11
C GLN A 243 -3.82 10.75 23.48
N VAL A 244 -3.37 10.65 24.74
CA VAL A 244 -2.60 9.48 25.20
C VAL A 244 -3.49 8.22 25.24
N SER A 245 -4.74 8.35 25.71
CA SER A 245 -5.71 7.24 25.72
C SER A 245 -6.08 6.76 24.31
N ALA A 246 -6.21 7.68 23.35
CA ALA A 246 -6.45 7.36 21.95
C ALA A 246 -5.26 6.63 21.32
N GLN A 247 -4.03 7.05 21.64
CA GLN A 247 -2.81 6.36 21.19
C GLN A 247 -2.68 4.95 21.76
N ASP A 248 -3.01 4.76 23.03
CA ASP A 248 -3.00 3.44 23.67
C ASP A 248 -4.03 2.50 23.03
N GLN A 249 -5.22 3.00 22.67
CA GLN A 249 -6.26 2.20 22.02
C GLN A 249 -5.98 1.92 20.55
N LEU A 250 -5.40 2.88 19.82
CA LEU A 250 -4.91 2.67 18.44
C LEU A 250 -3.83 1.59 18.40
N GLY A 251 -2.88 1.63 19.34
CA GLY A 251 -1.84 0.61 19.42
C GLY A 251 -2.38 -0.77 19.79
N GLN A 252 -3.43 -0.85 20.61
CA GLN A 252 -4.09 -2.13 20.90
C GLN A 252 -4.83 -2.68 19.68
N PHE A 253 -5.51 -1.81 18.94
CA PHE A 253 -6.19 -2.20 17.70
C PHE A 253 -5.19 -2.63 16.61
N GLU A 254 -4.08 -1.90 16.42
CA GLU A 254 -3.00 -2.26 15.49
C GLU A 254 -2.42 -3.66 15.81
N ASN A 255 -2.16 -3.92 17.09
CA ASN A 255 -1.68 -5.24 17.52
C ASN A 255 -2.73 -6.33 17.27
N TRP A 256 -4.02 -6.04 17.51
CA TRP A 256 -5.10 -6.99 17.23
C TRP A 256 -5.21 -7.32 15.74
N LEU A 257 -5.11 -6.32 14.85
CA LEU A 257 -5.09 -6.55 13.39
C LEU A 257 -3.90 -7.42 12.97
N LEU A 258 -2.71 -7.20 13.55
CA LEU A 258 -1.51 -7.99 13.27
C LEU A 258 -1.58 -9.43 13.81
N GLU A 259 -2.36 -9.68 14.86
CA GLU A 259 -2.58 -11.01 15.44
C GLU A 259 -3.59 -11.85 14.64
N ASN A 260 -4.42 -11.22 13.79
CA ASN A 260 -5.38 -11.88 12.92
C ASN A 260 -4.77 -12.13 11.53
N GLU A 261 -4.48 -13.40 11.17
CA GLU A 261 -3.77 -13.77 9.93
C GLU A 261 -4.43 -13.22 8.65
N ASP A 262 -5.75 -13.08 8.64
CA ASP A 262 -6.52 -12.58 7.49
C ASP A 262 -6.47 -11.03 7.35
N LEU A 263 -6.16 -10.31 8.43
CA LEU A 263 -6.12 -8.83 8.48
C LEU A 263 -4.70 -8.27 8.59
N ALA A 264 -3.72 -9.10 8.95
CA ALA A 264 -2.34 -8.68 9.19
C ALA A 264 -1.66 -8.04 7.96
N MET A 265 -2.13 -8.34 6.74
CA MET A 265 -1.61 -7.77 5.50
C MET A 265 -2.09 -6.34 5.24
N SER A 266 -3.32 -5.99 5.67
CA SER A 266 -3.91 -4.65 5.51
C SER A 266 -3.78 -3.79 6.77
N ALA A 267 -3.32 -4.36 7.88
CA ALA A 267 -3.18 -3.66 9.16
C ALA A 267 -2.48 -2.28 9.09
N PRO A 268 -1.39 -2.07 8.32
CA PRO A 268 -0.77 -0.74 8.22
C PRO A 268 -1.70 0.30 7.59
N GLU A 269 -2.39 -0.07 6.51
CA GLU A 269 -3.30 0.81 5.78
C GLU A 269 -4.62 1.02 6.56
N ASP A 270 -5.15 -0.03 7.18
CA ASP A 270 -6.38 0.03 8.01
C ASP A 270 -6.19 0.94 9.23
N ILE A 271 -5.00 0.94 9.83
CA ILE A 271 -4.66 1.87 10.91
C ILE A 271 -4.54 3.31 10.41
N GLU A 272 -4.00 3.54 9.21
CA GLU A 272 -3.94 4.89 8.63
C GLU A 272 -5.35 5.45 8.35
N VAL A 273 -6.24 4.59 7.84
CA VAL A 273 -7.66 4.93 7.64
C VAL A 273 -8.33 5.21 8.99
N PHE A 274 -8.14 4.36 9.99
CA PHE A 274 -8.74 4.56 11.31
C PHE A 274 -8.20 5.84 11.99
N GLU A 275 -6.92 6.17 11.83
CA GLU A 275 -6.35 7.43 12.30
C GLU A 275 -7.02 8.64 11.64
N THR A 276 -7.32 8.55 10.34
CA THR A 276 -8.02 9.59 9.59
C THR A 276 -9.47 9.76 10.08
N ILE A 277 -10.15 8.66 10.41
CA ILE A 277 -11.47 8.67 11.03
C ILE A 277 -11.41 9.35 12.40
N VAL A 278 -10.42 9.02 13.23
CA VAL A 278 -10.23 9.65 14.54
C VAL A 278 -9.97 11.15 14.42
N ASP A 279 -9.13 11.57 13.48
CA ASP A 279 -8.88 13.00 13.21
C ASP A 279 -10.15 13.72 12.73
N SER A 280 -10.94 13.06 11.90
CA SER A 280 -12.19 13.62 11.37
C SER A 280 -13.27 13.72 12.46
N ALA A 281 -13.45 12.69 13.28
CA ALA A 281 -14.40 12.66 14.38
C ALA A 281 -14.18 13.80 15.38
N ALA A 282 -12.91 14.16 15.64
CA ALA A 282 -12.57 15.30 16.48
C ALA A 282 -13.13 16.64 15.95
N LEU A 283 -13.23 16.82 14.63
CA LEU A 283 -13.86 18.02 14.03
C LEU A 283 -15.38 18.06 14.26
N TRP A 284 -15.99 16.90 14.44
CA TRP A 284 -17.42 16.72 14.68
C TRP A 284 -17.76 16.62 16.17
N ASN A 285 -16.75 16.70 17.05
CA ASN A 285 -16.87 16.51 18.49
C ASN A 285 -17.47 15.14 18.84
N LEU A 286 -17.08 14.12 18.08
CA LEU A 286 -17.36 12.71 18.31
C LEU A 286 -16.12 12.03 18.89
N ASP A 287 -16.32 11.07 19.79
CA ASP A 287 -15.27 10.21 20.33
C ASP A 287 -15.34 8.80 19.68
N PRO A 288 -14.44 8.46 18.74
CA PRO A 288 -14.42 7.15 18.07
C PRO A 288 -14.25 5.95 19.00
N PHE A 289 -13.82 6.22 20.23
CA PHE A 289 -13.53 5.23 21.24
C PHE A 289 -14.69 5.02 22.22
N ASP A 290 -15.76 5.80 22.09
CA ASP A 290 -17.02 5.68 22.82
C ASP A 290 -18.08 5.02 21.93
N ALA A 291 -18.77 4.01 22.46
CA ALA A 291 -19.79 3.29 21.71
C ALA A 291 -21.03 4.16 21.45
N ASP A 292 -21.30 5.12 22.34
CA ASP A 292 -22.46 6.00 22.25
C ASP A 292 -22.36 6.99 21.06
N ASP A 293 -21.15 7.31 20.59
CA ASP A 293 -20.91 8.22 19.47
C ASP A 293 -20.78 7.48 18.12
N PHE A 294 -20.94 6.15 18.11
CA PHE A 294 -20.59 5.31 16.96
C PHE A 294 -21.60 5.43 15.80
N GLU A 295 -22.88 5.65 16.09
CA GLU A 295 -23.91 5.88 15.06
C GLU A 295 -23.61 7.17 14.28
N GLU A 296 -23.34 8.27 15.00
CA GLU A 296 -22.96 9.55 14.41
C GLU A 296 -21.63 9.49 13.66
N LEU A 297 -20.72 8.62 14.09
CA LEU A 297 -19.44 8.40 13.42
C LEU A 297 -19.62 7.64 12.10
N ILE A 298 -20.51 6.65 12.04
CA ILE A 298 -20.90 6.01 10.78
C ILE A 298 -21.55 7.03 9.83
N ASP A 299 -22.46 7.86 10.34
CA ASP A 299 -23.08 8.94 9.54
C ASP A 299 -22.06 9.94 9.00
N MET A 300 -21.00 10.24 9.75
CA MET A 300 -19.89 11.07 9.29
C MET A 300 -19.13 10.39 8.13
N VAL A 301 -18.85 9.10 8.24
CA VAL A 301 -18.15 8.33 7.19
C VAL A 301 -19.01 8.20 5.92
N LEU A 302 -20.31 7.97 6.06
CA LEU A 302 -21.25 7.90 4.93
C LEU A 302 -21.41 9.23 4.19
N GLN A 303 -21.03 10.35 4.80
CA GLN A 303 -21.05 11.67 4.17
C GLN A 303 -19.79 12.01 3.37
N LEU A 304 -18.78 11.13 3.37
CA LEU A 304 -17.60 11.31 2.52
C LEU A 304 -18.02 11.29 1.04
N GLU A 305 -17.48 12.23 0.25
CA GLU A 305 -17.82 12.37 -1.17
C GLU A 305 -17.36 11.16 -1.99
N ASP A 306 -16.31 10.47 -1.53
CA ASP A 306 -15.78 9.28 -2.16
C ASP A 306 -16.33 8.01 -1.52
N SER A 307 -17.08 7.24 -2.31
CA SER A 307 -17.71 6.00 -1.88
C SER A 307 -16.71 4.88 -1.59
N SER A 308 -15.52 4.86 -2.21
CA SER A 308 -14.51 3.83 -1.89
C SER A 308 -13.90 4.10 -0.52
N VAL A 309 -13.55 5.35 -0.25
CA VAL A 309 -13.03 5.80 1.05
C VAL A 309 -14.08 5.56 2.14
N ALA A 310 -15.36 5.83 1.88
CA ALA A 310 -16.44 5.53 2.81
C ALA A 310 -16.57 4.03 3.09
N ALA A 311 -16.54 3.18 2.05
CA ALA A 311 -16.64 1.73 2.21
C ALA A 311 -15.46 1.13 2.98
N TRP A 312 -14.23 1.58 2.69
CA TRP A 312 -13.05 1.13 3.42
C TRP A 312 -13.05 1.62 4.87
N SER A 313 -13.44 2.88 5.09
CA SER A 313 -13.62 3.42 6.45
C SER A 313 -14.66 2.64 7.26
N LEU A 314 -15.75 2.18 6.61
CA LEU A 314 -16.74 1.30 7.24
C LEU A 314 -16.19 -0.09 7.55
N ALA A 315 -15.37 -0.68 6.66
CA ALA A 315 -14.73 -1.96 6.92
C ALA A 315 -13.77 -1.88 8.12
N VAL A 316 -12.96 -0.83 8.19
CA VAL A 316 -12.06 -0.57 9.31
C VAL A 316 -12.83 -0.34 10.62
N LEU A 317 -13.96 0.37 10.56
CA LEU A 317 -14.84 0.54 11.73
C LEU A 317 -15.48 -0.77 12.17
N HIS A 318 -15.83 -1.63 11.22
CA HIS A 318 -16.39 -2.94 11.51
C HIS A 318 -15.36 -3.82 12.24
N ASP A 319 -14.13 -3.85 11.76
CA ASP A 319 -13.02 -4.55 12.43
C ASP A 319 -12.73 -3.97 13.82
N TYR A 320 -12.82 -2.64 13.97
CA TYR A 320 -12.68 -1.99 15.26
C TYR A 320 -13.76 -2.42 16.26
N VAL A 321 -15.01 -2.57 15.81
CA VAL A 321 -16.10 -3.07 16.66
C VAL A 321 -15.85 -4.51 17.08
N HIS A 322 -15.38 -5.38 16.18
CA HIS A 322 -14.98 -6.76 16.53
C HIS A 322 -13.87 -6.78 17.58
N PHE A 323 -12.84 -5.94 17.42
CA PHE A 323 -11.81 -5.75 18.44
C PHE A 323 -12.41 -5.35 19.81
N ARG A 324 -13.39 -4.44 19.84
CA ARG A 324 -14.04 -4.02 21.10
C ARG A 324 -14.95 -5.09 21.71
N LEU A 325 -15.57 -5.94 20.89
CA LEU A 325 -16.38 -7.09 21.33
C LEU A 325 -15.54 -8.21 21.97
N GLU A 326 -14.26 -8.31 21.63
CA GLU A 326 -13.33 -9.25 22.29
C GLU A 326 -12.80 -8.72 23.63
N GLY A 327 -12.99 -7.43 23.91
CA GLY A 327 -12.54 -6.76 25.13
C GLY A 327 -13.51 -6.83 26.32
N ASP A 328 -13.08 -6.26 27.45
CA ASP A 328 -13.84 -6.25 28.71
C ASP A 328 -15.17 -5.46 28.64
N ASP A 329 -15.34 -4.61 27.63
CA ASP A 329 -16.49 -3.72 27.45
C ASP A 329 -17.45 -4.16 26.33
N ALA A 330 -17.40 -5.43 25.91
CA ALA A 330 -18.16 -5.94 24.76
C ALA A 330 -19.66 -5.54 24.74
N ARG A 331 -20.31 -5.45 25.90
CA ARG A 331 -21.75 -5.11 25.98
C ARG A 331 -22.09 -3.70 25.51
N SER A 332 -21.21 -2.72 25.68
CA SER A 332 -21.48 -1.36 25.20
C SER A 332 -21.40 -1.29 23.67
N TRP A 333 -20.69 -2.24 23.04
CA TRP A 333 -20.46 -2.31 21.59
C TRP A 333 -21.46 -3.21 20.84
N GLU A 334 -22.39 -3.89 21.52
CA GLU A 334 -23.39 -4.75 20.88
C GLU A 334 -24.30 -3.97 19.92
N GLU A 335 -24.75 -2.76 20.32
CA GLU A 335 -25.59 -1.90 19.49
C GLU A 335 -24.82 -1.32 18.29
N ALA A 336 -23.59 -0.87 18.51
CA ALA A 336 -22.66 -0.45 17.44
C ALA A 336 -22.41 -1.59 16.43
N HIS A 337 -22.27 -2.83 16.91
CA HIS A 337 -22.12 -4.02 16.09
C HIS A 337 -23.38 -4.35 15.28
N GLU A 338 -24.58 -4.18 15.84
CA GLU A 338 -25.83 -4.33 15.09
C GLU A 338 -25.95 -3.26 13.99
N ILE A 339 -25.71 -1.99 14.32
CA ILE A 339 -25.78 -0.88 13.37
C ILE A 339 -24.79 -1.07 12.22
N ILE A 340 -23.53 -1.37 12.54
CA ILE A 340 -22.52 -1.56 11.50
C ILE A 340 -22.73 -2.86 10.73
N ASN A 341 -23.34 -3.92 11.29
CA ASN A 341 -23.73 -5.10 10.52
C ASN A 341 -24.98 -4.88 9.67
N ASP A 342 -25.88 -3.99 10.05
CA ASP A 342 -27.02 -3.62 9.19
C ASP A 342 -26.55 -2.79 7.98
N ILE A 343 -25.50 -1.99 8.16
CA ILE A 343 -24.87 -1.16 7.11
C ILE A 343 -23.85 -1.96 6.30
N ALA A 344 -22.99 -2.73 6.97
CA ALA A 344 -22.05 -3.65 6.36
C ALA A 344 -22.73 -4.93 5.86
N GLY A 345 -23.97 -5.20 6.27
CA GLY A 345 -24.84 -6.20 5.65
C GLY A 345 -25.14 -5.89 4.18
N ASP A 346 -24.90 -4.65 3.75
CA ASP A 346 -24.87 -4.22 2.34
C ASP A 346 -23.46 -4.20 1.70
N THR A 347 -22.35 -4.40 2.46
CA THR A 347 -20.96 -4.43 1.92
C THR A 347 -20.14 -5.71 2.15
N ALA A 348 -20.53 -6.58 3.09
CA ALA A 348 -19.93 -7.89 3.36
C ALA A 348 -20.83 -9.06 2.94
N SER A 349 -22.09 -8.77 2.60
CA SER A 349 -22.89 -9.66 1.76
C SER A 349 -22.63 -9.30 0.32
N LEU A 350 -22.32 -10.30 -0.52
CA LEU A 350 -22.60 -10.17 -1.94
C LEU A 350 -24.03 -9.64 -2.09
N PRO A 351 -24.28 -8.60 -2.92
CA PRO A 351 -25.62 -8.05 -3.12
C PRO A 351 -26.64 -9.19 -3.23
N PRO A 352 -27.82 -9.15 -2.60
CA PRO A 352 -28.73 -10.31 -2.55
C PRO A 352 -29.04 -10.92 -3.92
N GLN A 353 -29.07 -10.12 -4.99
CA GLN A 353 -29.19 -10.52 -6.39
C GLN A 353 -27.99 -11.36 -6.86
N LEU A 354 -26.81 -11.02 -6.39
CA LEU A 354 -25.51 -11.58 -6.69
C LEU A 354 -25.25 -12.86 -5.87
N GLN A 355 -25.66 -12.90 -4.59
CA GLN A 355 -25.70 -14.14 -3.80
C GLN A 355 -26.70 -15.14 -4.42
N THR A 356 -27.91 -14.70 -4.78
CA THR A 356 -28.90 -15.53 -5.49
C THR A 356 -28.38 -16.02 -6.84
N LEU A 357 -27.53 -15.23 -7.51
CA LEU A 357 -26.88 -15.63 -8.75
C LEU A 357 -25.78 -16.68 -8.50
N LEU A 358 -24.90 -16.51 -7.52
CA LEU A 358 -23.91 -17.52 -7.15
C LEU A 358 -24.57 -18.84 -6.71
N ASP A 359 -25.64 -18.76 -5.91
CA ASP A 359 -26.43 -19.92 -5.50
C ASP A 359 -27.11 -20.60 -6.70
N GLY A 360 -27.63 -19.82 -7.66
CA GLY A 360 -28.21 -20.32 -8.93
C GLY A 360 -27.16 -20.79 -9.95
N LEU A 361 -25.89 -20.48 -9.75
CA LEU A 361 -24.76 -20.92 -10.56
C LEU A 361 -24.20 -22.28 -10.09
N GLU A 362 -24.44 -22.67 -8.83
CA GLU A 362 -24.16 -24.01 -8.32
C GLU A 362 -25.04 -25.10 -8.98
N ASP A 363 -26.14 -24.72 -9.63
CA ASP A 363 -27.03 -25.62 -10.37
C ASP A 363 -26.43 -26.11 -11.70
N ILE A 364 -25.29 -25.56 -12.16
CA ILE A 364 -24.62 -26.02 -13.38
C ILE A 364 -23.84 -27.32 -13.08
N PRO A 365 -24.11 -28.43 -13.81
CA PRO A 365 -23.41 -29.68 -13.59
C PRO A 365 -21.89 -29.53 -13.68
N ALA A 366 -21.17 -30.09 -12.70
CA ALA A 366 -19.71 -30.06 -12.65
C ALA A 366 -19.04 -30.58 -13.94
N GLU A 367 -19.67 -31.54 -14.62
CA GLU A 367 -19.21 -32.08 -15.91
C GLU A 367 -19.21 -31.02 -17.03
N GLU A 368 -20.22 -30.15 -17.06
CA GLU A 368 -20.33 -29.08 -18.05
C GLU A 368 -19.34 -27.95 -17.75
N ARG A 369 -19.20 -27.58 -16.48
CA ARG A 369 -18.19 -26.59 -16.03
C ARG A 369 -16.78 -27.07 -16.34
N TYR A 370 -16.47 -28.31 -15.95
CA TYR A 370 -15.19 -28.96 -16.25
C TYR A 370 -14.90 -28.97 -17.75
N ALA A 371 -15.84 -29.42 -18.59
CA ALA A 371 -15.65 -29.47 -20.03
C ALA A 371 -15.36 -28.08 -20.63
N ALA A 372 -16.01 -27.04 -20.11
CA ALA A 372 -15.79 -25.67 -20.55
C ALA A 372 -14.41 -25.13 -20.11
N VAL A 373 -14.04 -25.25 -18.83
CA VAL A 373 -12.77 -24.68 -18.32
C VAL A 373 -11.55 -25.32 -18.98
N VAL A 374 -11.54 -26.65 -19.15
CA VAL A 374 -10.39 -27.36 -19.76
C VAL A 374 -10.25 -27.10 -21.26
N SER A 375 -11.30 -26.58 -21.91
CA SER A 375 -11.26 -26.22 -23.32
C SER A 375 -10.65 -24.85 -23.59
N THR A 376 -10.44 -24.04 -22.55
CA THR A 376 -9.87 -22.69 -22.70
C THR A 376 -8.39 -22.73 -23.12
N PRO A 377 -7.91 -21.75 -23.90
CA PRO A 377 -6.48 -21.56 -24.18
C PRO A 377 -5.63 -21.44 -22.91
N LEU A 378 -6.20 -20.92 -21.83
CA LEU A 378 -5.54 -20.76 -20.53
C LEU A 378 -5.11 -22.10 -19.93
N ILE A 379 -5.95 -23.14 -20.04
CA ILE A 379 -5.67 -24.49 -19.53
C ILE A 379 -4.93 -25.32 -20.56
N THR A 380 -5.39 -25.34 -21.82
CA THR A 380 -4.74 -26.13 -22.89
C THR A 380 -3.30 -25.70 -23.17
N GLY A 381 -2.94 -24.45 -22.89
CA GLY A 381 -1.57 -23.95 -22.99
C GLY A 381 -0.59 -24.53 -21.95
N ILE A 382 -1.09 -25.01 -20.80
CA ILE A 382 -0.25 -25.42 -19.66
C ILE A 382 0.53 -26.70 -19.97
N ALA A 383 -0.05 -27.66 -20.69
CA ALA A 383 0.68 -28.85 -21.15
C ALA A 383 1.89 -28.49 -22.02
N ARG A 384 1.74 -27.51 -22.93
CA ARG A 384 2.83 -27.01 -23.77
C ARG A 384 3.87 -26.22 -22.96
N LEU A 385 3.44 -25.50 -21.94
CA LEU A 385 4.32 -24.82 -21.00
C LEU A 385 5.17 -25.83 -20.22
N GLN A 386 4.55 -26.87 -19.67
CA GLN A 386 5.23 -27.92 -18.93
C GLN A 386 6.32 -28.59 -19.79
N GLU A 387 6.01 -28.88 -21.05
CA GLU A 387 7.00 -29.39 -22.02
C GLU A 387 8.14 -28.41 -22.27
N TRP A 388 7.84 -27.13 -22.43
CA TRP A 388 8.85 -26.08 -22.65
C TRP A 388 9.76 -25.90 -21.42
N ILE A 389 9.20 -25.88 -20.21
CA ILE A 389 9.98 -25.79 -18.96
C ILE A 389 10.86 -27.03 -18.80
N GLY A 390 10.32 -28.21 -19.07
CA GLY A 390 10.99 -29.48 -18.84
C GLY A 390 11.45 -29.60 -17.39
N LYS A 391 12.76 -29.62 -17.15
CA LYS A 391 13.32 -29.58 -15.78
C LYS A 391 13.43 -28.17 -15.21
N SER A 392 13.76 -27.20 -16.07
CA SER A 392 13.83 -25.77 -15.78
C SER A 392 14.21 -25.00 -17.04
N GLN A 393 13.73 -23.77 -17.16
CA GLN A 393 14.10 -22.84 -18.23
C GLN A 393 14.68 -21.54 -17.67
N PRO A 394 15.61 -20.88 -18.39
CA PRO A 394 16.17 -19.62 -17.94
C PRO A 394 15.21 -18.46 -18.23
N VAL A 395 14.95 -17.64 -17.22
CA VAL A 395 14.10 -16.44 -17.33
C VAL A 395 14.94 -15.16 -17.28
N THR A 396 14.29 -14.01 -17.44
CA THR A 396 14.85 -12.69 -17.16
C THR A 396 15.02 -12.47 -15.66
N GLY A 397 15.75 -11.43 -15.25
CA GLY A 397 15.91 -11.07 -13.83
C GLY A 397 14.59 -10.66 -13.15
N THR A 398 13.55 -10.37 -13.92
CA THR A 398 12.19 -10.09 -13.43
C THR A 398 11.28 -11.32 -13.49
N GLY A 399 11.83 -12.53 -13.63
CA GLY A 399 11.07 -13.79 -13.61
C GLY A 399 10.34 -14.15 -14.92
N MET A 400 10.37 -13.30 -15.95
CA MET A 400 9.60 -13.49 -17.19
C MET A 400 10.38 -14.28 -18.26
N PRO A 401 9.69 -14.92 -19.24
CA PRO A 401 10.34 -15.51 -20.41
C PRO A 401 11.32 -14.56 -21.07
N LYS A 402 12.46 -15.09 -21.51
CA LYS A 402 13.45 -14.29 -22.23
C LYS A 402 12.88 -13.83 -23.56
N ARG A 403 13.42 -12.72 -24.07
CA ARG A 403 12.98 -12.12 -25.34
C ARG A 403 12.90 -13.12 -26.51
N ALA A 404 13.85 -14.04 -26.61
CA ALA A 404 13.87 -15.07 -27.66
C ALA A 404 12.72 -16.09 -27.55
N ASP A 405 12.16 -16.26 -26.35
CA ASP A 405 11.13 -17.24 -26.04
C ASP A 405 9.72 -16.61 -26.00
N ILE A 406 9.58 -15.28 -26.09
CA ILE A 406 8.29 -14.58 -26.00
C ILE A 406 7.26 -15.17 -26.97
N GLY A 407 7.62 -15.31 -28.25
CA GLY A 407 6.69 -15.83 -29.25
C GLY A 407 6.30 -17.28 -29.02
N VAL A 408 7.22 -18.10 -28.50
CA VAL A 408 6.96 -19.51 -28.18
C VAL A 408 5.96 -19.63 -27.04
N VAL A 409 6.14 -18.84 -25.97
CA VAL A 409 5.27 -18.89 -24.79
C VAL A 409 3.93 -18.19 -25.04
N ALA A 410 3.91 -17.04 -25.73
CA ALA A 410 2.68 -16.35 -26.11
C ALA A 410 1.76 -17.23 -26.98
N ALA A 411 2.34 -17.99 -27.91
CA ALA A 411 1.60 -18.90 -28.77
C ALA A 411 0.98 -20.11 -28.02
N MET A 412 1.31 -20.33 -26.75
CA MET A 412 0.65 -21.36 -25.93
C MET A 412 -0.78 -20.97 -25.56
N ILE A 413 -1.04 -19.67 -25.40
CA ILE A 413 -2.36 -19.09 -25.12
C ILE A 413 -2.98 -18.40 -26.35
N GLY A 414 -2.50 -18.72 -27.55
CA GLY A 414 -3.09 -18.24 -28.81
C GLY A 414 -2.66 -16.83 -29.25
N ILE A 415 -1.63 -16.24 -28.64
CA ILE A 415 -1.17 -14.89 -28.98
C ILE A 415 0.01 -14.98 -29.97
N ASP A 416 -0.10 -14.30 -31.11
CA ASP A 416 1.02 -14.15 -32.05
C ASP A 416 1.88 -12.94 -31.67
N ALA A 417 3.10 -13.21 -31.18
CA ALA A 417 4.01 -12.18 -30.71
C ALA A 417 5.47 -12.48 -31.05
N GLU A 418 6.26 -11.41 -31.18
CA GLU A 418 7.70 -11.48 -31.45
C GLU A 418 8.48 -10.57 -30.50
N GLY A 419 9.52 -11.12 -29.87
CA GLY A 419 10.42 -10.36 -29.01
C GLY A 419 11.46 -9.58 -29.81
N VAL A 420 11.28 -8.26 -29.94
CA VAL A 420 12.16 -7.38 -30.72
C VAL A 420 13.07 -6.52 -29.84
N THR A 421 14.21 -6.08 -30.39
CA THR A 421 15.12 -5.19 -29.66
C THR A 421 14.66 -3.73 -29.73
N ASN A 422 14.16 -3.28 -30.89
CA ASN A 422 13.62 -1.95 -31.09
C ASN A 422 12.21 -2.08 -31.65
N LYS A 423 11.25 -1.35 -31.09
CA LYS A 423 9.89 -1.31 -31.62
C LYS A 423 9.88 -0.54 -32.96
N PRO A 424 9.26 -1.05 -34.02
CA PRO A 424 9.02 -0.25 -35.21
C PRO A 424 8.08 0.93 -34.87
N PRO A 425 8.10 2.00 -35.68
CA PRO A 425 7.16 3.11 -35.53
C PRO A 425 5.72 2.59 -35.53
N VAL A 426 4.90 3.07 -34.58
CA VAL A 426 3.48 2.73 -34.52
C VAL A 426 2.77 3.39 -35.70
N GLU A 427 2.40 2.59 -36.71
CA GLU A 427 1.49 3.04 -37.76
C GLU A 427 0.05 2.78 -37.29
N VAL A 428 -0.72 3.85 -37.06
CA VAL A 428 -2.15 3.74 -36.79
C VAL A 428 -2.84 3.44 -38.12
N SER A 429 -3.25 2.19 -38.33
CA SER A 429 -3.99 1.76 -39.52
C SER A 429 -5.51 1.88 -39.30
N ASP A 430 -6.27 1.98 -40.40
CA ASP A 430 -7.73 1.91 -40.34
C ASP A 430 -8.21 0.59 -39.71
N GLU A 431 -7.44 -0.50 -39.82
CA GLU A 431 -7.74 -1.81 -39.20
C GLU A 431 -7.67 -1.78 -37.67
N ALA A 432 -6.80 -0.94 -37.08
CA ALA A 432 -6.74 -0.75 -35.63
C ALA A 432 -8.03 -0.12 -35.07
N LEU A 433 -8.73 0.69 -35.88
CA LEU A 433 -10.02 1.30 -35.52
C LEU A 433 -11.18 0.30 -35.63
N TRP A 434 -11.05 -0.78 -36.41
CA TRP A 434 -12.09 -1.82 -36.55
C TRP A 434 -12.16 -2.74 -35.32
N ASN A 435 -11.10 -2.78 -34.52
CA ASN A 435 -11.06 -3.54 -33.28
C ASN A 435 -11.87 -2.88 -32.14
N LEU A 436 -12.48 -1.71 -32.39
CA LEU A 436 -13.39 -1.00 -31.49
C LEU A 436 -14.87 -1.28 -31.81
N ASP A 437 -15.17 -2.29 -32.62
CA ASP A 437 -16.52 -2.67 -32.99
C ASP A 437 -16.72 -4.17 -32.75
N LEU A 438 -17.46 -4.52 -31.69
CA LEU A 438 -17.77 -5.91 -31.32
C LEU A 438 -18.73 -6.60 -32.30
N SER A 439 -19.46 -5.83 -33.13
CA SER A 439 -20.37 -6.39 -34.13
C SER A 439 -19.65 -6.97 -35.36
N LYS A 440 -18.36 -6.64 -35.53
CA LYS A 440 -17.53 -7.16 -36.62
C LYS A 440 -16.64 -8.30 -36.11
N PRO A 441 -16.23 -9.25 -36.95
CA PRO A 441 -15.16 -10.17 -36.57
C PRO A 441 -13.89 -9.39 -36.21
N ALA A 442 -13.15 -9.86 -35.21
CA ALA A 442 -11.84 -9.29 -34.90
C ALA A 442 -10.96 -9.33 -36.17
N PRO A 443 -10.29 -8.22 -36.53
CA PRO A 443 -9.35 -8.25 -37.65
C PRO A 443 -8.22 -9.24 -37.33
N PRO A 444 -7.55 -9.80 -38.36
CA PRO A 444 -6.35 -10.58 -38.13
C PRO A 444 -5.34 -9.71 -37.36
N GLN A 445 -5.01 -10.11 -36.14
CA GLN A 445 -4.06 -9.39 -35.30
C GLN A 445 -2.67 -9.47 -35.97
N PRO A 446 -2.00 -8.34 -36.25
CA PRO A 446 -0.62 -8.38 -36.69
C PRO A 446 0.25 -8.95 -35.55
N THR A 447 1.34 -9.61 -35.91
CA THR A 447 2.30 -10.14 -34.93
C THR A 447 2.75 -9.03 -33.96
N LEU A 448 2.44 -9.22 -32.68
CA LEU A 448 2.69 -8.22 -31.65
C LEU A 448 4.20 -8.13 -31.36
N GLN A 449 4.83 -7.02 -31.74
CA GLN A 449 6.26 -6.82 -31.50
C GLN A 449 6.50 -6.15 -30.16
N VAL A 450 7.07 -6.89 -29.21
CA VAL A 450 7.30 -6.43 -27.83
C VAL A 450 8.77 -6.55 -27.42
N GLN A 451 9.19 -5.75 -26.44
CA GLN A 451 10.54 -5.84 -25.90
C GLN A 451 10.60 -6.78 -24.68
N SER A 452 9.50 -6.89 -23.95
CA SER A 452 9.32 -7.74 -22.77
C SER A 452 8.05 -8.57 -22.86
N ALA A 453 8.05 -9.77 -22.27
CA ALA A 453 6.83 -10.55 -22.11
C ALA A 453 5.78 -9.83 -21.24
N LYS A 454 6.21 -8.93 -20.35
CA LYS A 454 5.29 -8.10 -19.53
C LYS A 454 4.47 -7.13 -20.35
N ASP A 455 4.94 -6.75 -21.55
CA ASP A 455 4.24 -5.83 -22.44
C ASP A 455 3.00 -6.48 -23.08
N ILE A 456 2.83 -7.80 -22.93
CA ILE A 456 1.67 -8.56 -23.40
C ILE A 456 0.77 -8.81 -22.18
N GLY A 457 -0.26 -7.98 -21.98
CA GLY A 457 -1.10 -8.01 -20.78
C GLY A 457 -1.67 -9.39 -20.45
N ALA A 458 -2.18 -10.10 -21.46
CA ALA A 458 -2.70 -11.46 -21.30
C ALA A 458 -1.63 -12.50 -20.94
N LEU A 459 -0.42 -12.41 -21.50
CA LEU A 459 0.68 -13.31 -21.13
C LEU A 459 1.18 -13.01 -19.71
N ARG A 460 1.27 -11.73 -19.33
CA ARG A 460 1.61 -11.30 -17.97
C ARG A 460 0.62 -11.87 -16.96
N ALA A 461 -0.68 -11.74 -17.20
CA ALA A 461 -1.74 -12.24 -16.32
C ALA A 461 -1.73 -13.76 -16.20
N TRP A 462 -1.55 -14.47 -17.32
CA TRP A 462 -1.44 -15.94 -17.32
C TRP A 462 -0.21 -16.41 -16.54
N TRP A 463 0.93 -15.73 -16.71
CA TRP A 463 2.15 -16.02 -15.97
C TRP A 463 2.01 -15.77 -14.46
N ALA A 464 1.35 -14.68 -14.06
CA ALA A 464 1.05 -14.36 -12.67
C ALA A 464 0.10 -15.39 -12.05
N ALA A 465 -0.98 -15.76 -12.74
CA ALA A 465 -1.90 -16.79 -12.27
C ALA A 465 -1.20 -18.15 -12.08
N LEU A 466 -0.27 -18.51 -12.96
CA LEU A 466 0.54 -19.72 -12.82
C LEU A 466 1.46 -19.66 -11.58
N GLU A 467 1.97 -18.49 -11.23
CA GLU A 467 2.79 -18.31 -10.02
C GLU A 467 1.93 -18.39 -8.75
N ILE A 468 0.79 -17.67 -8.70
CA ILE A 468 -0.16 -17.67 -7.58
C ILE A 468 -0.63 -19.08 -7.23
N HIS A 469 -0.95 -19.87 -8.26
CA HIS A 469 -1.48 -21.22 -8.10
C HIS A 469 -0.41 -22.31 -8.10
N ALA A 470 0.87 -21.94 -7.91
CA ALA A 470 1.99 -22.88 -7.90
C ALA A 470 2.05 -23.80 -9.15
N GLY A 471 1.56 -23.34 -10.29
CA GLY A 471 1.76 -23.94 -11.61
C GLY A 471 3.17 -23.69 -12.17
N ILE A 472 3.88 -22.68 -11.65
CA ILE A 472 5.30 -22.46 -11.87
C ILE A 472 5.98 -22.03 -10.57
N GLU A 473 7.28 -22.30 -10.46
CA GLU A 473 8.12 -21.79 -9.38
C GLU A 473 9.25 -20.94 -9.97
N LEU A 474 9.43 -19.73 -9.46
CA LEU A 474 10.42 -18.79 -9.94
C LEU A 474 11.61 -18.68 -8.99
N THR A 475 12.79 -18.58 -9.58
CA THR A 475 14.01 -18.09 -8.94
C THR A 475 14.46 -16.83 -9.67
N SER A 476 15.49 -16.16 -9.18
CA SER A 476 16.05 -14.97 -9.83
C SER A 476 16.53 -15.17 -11.27
N THR A 477 16.72 -16.43 -11.73
CA THR A 477 17.25 -16.71 -13.08
C THR A 477 16.59 -17.88 -13.81
N ARG A 478 15.71 -18.65 -13.15
CA ARG A 478 15.08 -19.85 -13.73
C ARG A 478 13.63 -20.01 -13.29
N VAL A 479 12.84 -20.61 -14.16
CA VAL A 479 11.49 -21.14 -13.89
C VAL A 479 11.54 -22.66 -13.83
N TYR A 480 10.79 -23.23 -12.90
CA TYR A 480 10.59 -24.66 -12.68
C TYR A 480 9.09 -24.97 -12.74
N PRO A 481 8.71 -26.22 -13.06
CA PRO A 481 7.34 -26.67 -12.83
C PRO A 481 7.05 -26.58 -11.32
N GLY A 482 5.99 -25.89 -10.93
CA GLY A 482 5.55 -25.84 -9.54
C GLY A 482 4.70 -27.05 -9.15
N ALA A 483 4.33 -27.13 -7.87
CA ALA A 483 3.59 -28.25 -7.30
C ALA A 483 2.29 -28.61 -8.02
N MET A 484 1.58 -27.62 -8.59
CA MET A 484 0.28 -27.81 -9.26
C MET A 484 0.40 -27.97 -10.78
N THR A 485 1.62 -27.93 -11.36
CA THR A 485 1.79 -27.96 -12.83
C THR A 485 1.16 -29.19 -13.48
N GLU A 486 1.37 -30.38 -12.91
CA GLU A 486 0.86 -31.64 -13.47
C GLU A 486 -0.67 -31.69 -13.43
N ILE A 487 -1.26 -31.19 -12.35
CA ILE A 487 -2.72 -31.11 -12.17
C ILE A 487 -3.30 -30.13 -13.18
N LEU A 488 -2.75 -28.92 -13.30
CA LEU A 488 -3.24 -27.91 -14.23
C LEU A 488 -3.01 -28.28 -15.71
N ALA A 489 -1.97 -29.05 -16.02
CA ALA A 489 -1.67 -29.51 -17.38
C ALA A 489 -2.60 -30.62 -17.87
N ALA A 490 -3.11 -31.45 -16.95
CA ALA A 490 -3.98 -32.58 -17.26
C ALA A 490 -5.05 -32.77 -16.16
N PRO A 491 -5.90 -31.75 -15.93
CA PRO A 491 -6.85 -31.76 -14.83
C PRO A 491 -7.84 -32.91 -14.98
N GLN A 492 -8.31 -33.43 -13.86
CA GLN A 492 -9.47 -34.31 -13.79
C GLN A 492 -10.67 -33.53 -13.26
N ILE A 493 -11.86 -34.14 -13.31
CA ILE A 493 -13.08 -33.46 -12.83
C ILE A 493 -13.01 -33.16 -11.32
N GLU A 494 -12.26 -33.96 -10.56
CA GLU A 494 -12.00 -33.74 -9.14
C GLU A 494 -11.13 -32.51 -8.87
N ASP A 495 -10.40 -32.02 -9.89
CA ASP A 495 -9.53 -30.85 -9.81
C ASP A 495 -10.24 -29.56 -10.28
N LEU A 496 -11.58 -29.59 -10.43
CA LEU A 496 -12.36 -28.50 -11.01
C LEU A 496 -12.18 -27.17 -10.26
N GLU A 497 -12.27 -27.18 -8.93
CA GLU A 497 -12.16 -25.96 -8.11
C GLU A 497 -10.78 -25.28 -8.27
N PRO A 498 -9.63 -25.97 -8.13
CA PRO A 498 -8.32 -25.39 -8.43
C PRO A 498 -8.20 -24.81 -9.85
N VAL A 499 -8.77 -25.48 -10.86
CA VAL A 499 -8.75 -25.02 -12.26
C VAL A 499 -9.60 -23.77 -12.45
N GLU A 500 -10.77 -23.72 -11.80
CA GLU A 500 -11.65 -22.56 -11.80
C GLU A 500 -10.98 -21.36 -11.13
N MET A 501 -10.36 -21.57 -9.96
CA MET A 501 -9.63 -20.52 -9.24
C MET A 501 -8.42 -19.98 -10.01
N PHE A 502 -7.74 -20.83 -10.79
CA PHE A 502 -6.70 -20.39 -11.72
C PHE A 502 -7.25 -19.41 -12.78
N ILE A 503 -8.41 -19.71 -13.37
CA ILE A 503 -9.05 -18.83 -14.36
C ILE A 503 -9.54 -17.53 -13.70
N VAL A 504 -10.10 -17.60 -12.49
CA VAL A 504 -10.50 -16.44 -11.69
C VAL A 504 -9.31 -15.49 -11.48
N SER A 505 -8.17 -16.03 -11.04
CA SER A 505 -6.94 -15.23 -10.87
C SER A 505 -6.43 -14.66 -12.19
N TYR A 506 -6.51 -15.41 -13.30
CA TYR A 506 -6.15 -14.85 -14.61
C TYR A 506 -6.98 -13.61 -14.96
N ILE A 507 -8.30 -13.67 -14.79
CA ILE A 507 -9.20 -12.56 -15.10
C ILE A 507 -8.88 -11.35 -14.23
N ARG A 508 -8.70 -11.57 -12.92
CA ARG A 508 -8.29 -10.54 -11.96
C ARG A 508 -6.97 -9.88 -12.36
N GLU A 509 -5.90 -10.66 -12.53
CA GLU A 509 -4.56 -10.17 -12.87
C GLU A 509 -4.51 -9.45 -14.22
N TYR A 510 -5.34 -9.89 -15.18
CA TYR A 510 -5.47 -9.21 -16.46
C TYR A 510 -6.08 -7.83 -16.28
N LEU A 511 -7.22 -7.74 -15.60
CA LEU A 511 -7.92 -6.46 -15.39
C LEU A 511 -7.07 -5.49 -14.57
N LEU A 512 -6.50 -5.93 -13.46
CA LEU A 512 -5.67 -5.08 -12.60
C LEU A 512 -4.42 -4.59 -13.33
N GLY A 513 -3.77 -5.44 -14.12
CA GLY A 513 -2.58 -5.02 -14.85
C GLY A 513 -2.85 -4.03 -16.00
N GLU A 514 -4.11 -3.81 -16.39
CA GLU A 514 -4.47 -2.81 -17.40
C GLU A 514 -4.78 -1.43 -16.79
N THR A 515 -4.85 -1.32 -15.47
CA THR A 515 -5.08 -0.06 -14.73
C THR A 515 -3.97 0.97 -14.95
N ASP A 516 -2.71 0.50 -15.01
CA ASP A 516 -1.49 1.30 -15.21
C ASP A 516 -1.42 2.03 -16.57
N GLN A 517 -2.35 1.74 -17.49
CA GLN A 517 -2.38 2.37 -18.81
C GLN A 517 -3.16 3.70 -18.79
N TYR A 518 -2.95 4.54 -19.81
CA TYR A 518 -3.69 5.80 -19.96
C TYR A 518 -5.20 5.51 -20.13
N PHE A 519 -6.03 6.02 -19.21
CA PHE A 519 -7.46 5.66 -19.04
C PHE A 519 -7.74 4.20 -18.61
N GLY A 520 -6.74 3.47 -18.13
CA GLY A 520 -6.82 2.07 -17.71
C GLY A 520 -7.90 1.81 -16.67
N ASN A 521 -7.92 2.59 -15.58
CA ASN A 521 -8.94 2.48 -14.53
C ASN A 521 -10.39 2.59 -15.04
N ILE A 522 -10.65 3.54 -15.95
CA ILE A 522 -11.99 3.74 -16.54
C ILE A 522 -12.35 2.56 -17.44
N ALA A 523 -11.39 2.12 -18.28
CA ALA A 523 -11.57 0.97 -19.16
C ALA A 523 -11.88 -0.31 -18.38
N VAL A 524 -11.15 -0.55 -17.29
CA VAL A 524 -11.31 -1.72 -16.43
C VAL A 524 -12.64 -1.70 -15.70
N ARG A 525 -13.01 -0.58 -15.06
CA ARG A 525 -14.32 -0.43 -14.39
C ARG A 525 -15.48 -0.67 -15.35
N HIS A 526 -15.39 -0.13 -16.56
CA HIS A 526 -16.41 -0.34 -17.58
C HIS A 526 -16.45 -1.80 -18.07
N THR A 527 -15.29 -2.47 -18.20
CA THR A 527 -15.25 -3.91 -18.51
C THR A 527 -15.92 -4.73 -17.42
N VAL A 528 -15.61 -4.47 -16.14
CA VAL A 528 -16.22 -5.16 -14.99
C VAL A 528 -17.73 -4.95 -15.00
N GLY A 529 -18.20 -3.71 -15.10
CA GLY A 529 -19.63 -3.40 -15.16
C GLY A 529 -20.35 -4.12 -16.31
N GLN A 530 -19.72 -4.22 -17.48
CA GLN A 530 -20.27 -4.99 -18.60
C GLN A 530 -20.30 -6.50 -18.35
N LEU A 531 -19.25 -7.09 -17.74
CA LEU A 531 -19.26 -8.52 -17.41
C LEU A 531 -20.35 -8.84 -16.38
N LEU A 532 -20.53 -8.00 -15.37
CA LEU A 532 -21.60 -8.14 -14.38
C LEU A 532 -22.99 -7.94 -15.00
N SER A 533 -23.15 -6.97 -15.90
CA SER A 533 -24.40 -6.77 -16.65
C SER A 533 -24.73 -7.97 -17.57
N LEU A 534 -23.74 -8.54 -18.27
CA LEU A 534 -23.91 -9.75 -19.09
C LEU A 534 -24.27 -10.99 -18.27
N ALA A 535 -23.90 -11.00 -16.99
CA ALA A 535 -24.28 -12.03 -16.05
C ALA A 535 -25.63 -11.76 -15.37
N GLU A 536 -26.35 -10.70 -15.73
CA GLU A 536 -27.61 -10.27 -15.07
C GLU A 536 -27.44 -9.92 -13.58
N VAL A 537 -26.22 -9.53 -13.18
CA VAL A 537 -25.86 -9.18 -11.79
C VAL A 537 -26.05 -7.70 -11.49
N SER A 538 -26.02 -6.85 -12.53
CA SER A 538 -26.12 -5.40 -12.39
C SER A 538 -27.01 -4.78 -13.46
N ASP A 539 -27.84 -3.83 -13.04
CA ASP A 539 -28.72 -3.01 -13.90
C ASP A 539 -27.98 -1.86 -14.60
N ILE A 540 -26.65 -1.79 -14.51
CA ILE A 540 -25.86 -0.77 -15.23
C ILE A 540 -26.10 -0.95 -16.74
N PRO A 541 -26.69 0.04 -17.44
CA PRO A 541 -27.08 -0.11 -18.84
C PRO A 541 -25.89 -0.47 -19.72
N SER A 542 -25.98 -1.59 -20.45
CA SER A 542 -24.88 -2.09 -21.30
C SER A 542 -24.72 -1.34 -22.63
N ALA A 543 -25.54 -0.32 -22.92
CA ALA A 543 -25.54 0.34 -24.22
C ALA A 543 -25.76 1.85 -24.11
N GLU A 544 -24.88 2.60 -24.78
CA GLU A 544 -24.83 4.07 -24.94
C GLU A 544 -23.95 4.87 -23.98
N ASP A 545 -22.93 4.25 -23.35
CA ASP A 545 -21.83 5.01 -22.74
C ASP A 545 -20.75 5.36 -23.80
N PRO A 546 -20.39 6.66 -24.00
CA PRO A 546 -19.22 7.05 -24.81
C PRO A 546 -17.90 6.39 -24.39
N PHE A 547 -17.82 5.82 -23.19
CA PHE A 547 -16.65 5.09 -22.69
C PHE A 547 -16.66 3.58 -23.01
N SER A 548 -17.72 3.05 -23.62
CA SER A 548 -17.82 1.63 -24.00
C SER A 548 -16.73 1.16 -24.98
N ALA A 549 -16.13 2.07 -25.76
CA ALA A 549 -15.02 1.75 -26.64
C ALA A 549 -13.74 1.34 -25.88
N PHE A 550 -13.57 1.79 -24.63
CA PHE A 550 -12.38 1.52 -23.82
C PHE A 550 -12.33 0.08 -23.30
N SER A 551 -13.48 -0.57 -23.10
CA SER A 551 -13.56 -1.95 -22.61
C SER A 551 -13.40 -3.00 -23.71
N ILE A 552 -13.57 -2.62 -24.98
CA ILE A 552 -13.64 -3.55 -26.13
C ILE A 552 -12.37 -4.40 -26.24
N ARG A 553 -11.20 -3.80 -26.00
CA ARG A 553 -9.93 -4.54 -26.04
C ARG A 553 -9.90 -5.66 -24.99
N HIS A 554 -10.43 -5.42 -23.79
CA HIS A 554 -10.50 -6.43 -22.74
C HIS A 554 -11.50 -7.54 -23.08
N LEU A 555 -12.67 -7.15 -23.60
CA LEU A 555 -13.71 -8.10 -24.03
C LEU A 555 -13.22 -8.98 -25.20
N ARG A 556 -12.47 -8.43 -26.15
CA ARG A 556 -11.80 -9.19 -27.22
C ARG A 556 -10.75 -10.14 -26.70
N ASN A 557 -10.00 -9.74 -25.67
CA ASN A 557 -9.06 -10.65 -25.03
C ASN A 557 -9.80 -11.83 -24.38
N PHE A 558 -10.87 -11.57 -23.62
CA PHE A 558 -11.67 -12.63 -23.01
C PHE A 558 -12.36 -13.53 -24.04
N GLU A 559 -12.83 -12.98 -25.17
CA GLU A 559 -13.29 -13.76 -26.33
C GLU A 559 -12.18 -14.69 -26.85
N SER A 560 -10.98 -14.16 -27.06
CA SER A 560 -9.84 -14.95 -27.57
C SER A 560 -9.37 -16.04 -26.60
N MET A 561 -9.62 -15.86 -25.30
CA MET A 561 -9.35 -16.83 -24.24
C MET A 561 -10.53 -17.79 -24.00
N GLY A 562 -11.58 -17.72 -24.84
CA GLY A 562 -12.76 -18.59 -24.72
C GLY A 562 -13.63 -18.33 -23.50
N LEU A 563 -13.45 -17.19 -22.82
CA LEU A 563 -14.22 -16.78 -21.65
C LEU A 563 -15.51 -16.04 -22.03
N LEU A 564 -15.56 -15.49 -23.24
CA LEU A 564 -16.73 -14.84 -23.85
C LEU A 564 -16.99 -15.40 -25.24
N GLU A 565 -18.22 -15.28 -25.69
CA GLU A 565 -18.62 -15.56 -27.06
C GLU A 565 -19.34 -14.36 -27.68
N ILE A 566 -19.12 -14.13 -28.97
CA ILE A 566 -19.91 -13.18 -29.75
C ILE A 566 -20.86 -13.97 -30.66
N ARG A 567 -22.17 -13.87 -30.40
CA ARG A 567 -23.22 -14.47 -31.23
C ARG A 567 -24.11 -13.37 -31.76
N GLU A 568 -24.33 -13.34 -33.08
CA GLU A 568 -25.22 -12.35 -33.71
C GLU A 568 -24.89 -10.88 -33.33
N SER A 569 -23.61 -10.55 -33.15
CA SER A 569 -23.13 -9.22 -32.70
C SER A 569 -23.44 -8.85 -31.23
N GLN A 570 -23.83 -9.82 -30.42
CA GLN A 570 -24.03 -9.67 -28.97
C GLN A 570 -23.01 -10.51 -28.21
N LEU A 571 -22.54 -9.99 -27.09
CA LEU A 571 -21.65 -10.68 -26.17
C LEU A 571 -22.44 -11.58 -25.23
N PHE A 572 -21.90 -12.76 -24.98
CA PHE A 572 -22.43 -13.72 -24.01
C PHE A 572 -21.30 -14.32 -23.20
N ILE A 573 -21.55 -14.55 -21.92
CA ILE A 573 -20.70 -15.43 -21.11
C ILE A 573 -21.25 -16.85 -21.28
N PRO A 574 -20.46 -17.82 -21.76
CA PRO A 574 -20.89 -19.22 -21.80
C PRO A 574 -21.35 -19.65 -20.42
N GLU A 575 -22.55 -20.23 -20.34
CA GLU A 575 -23.20 -20.54 -19.07
C GLU A 575 -22.29 -21.31 -18.10
N PRO A 576 -21.57 -22.37 -18.52
CA PRO A 576 -20.66 -23.09 -17.61
C PRO A 576 -19.43 -22.29 -17.14
N LEU A 577 -19.07 -21.19 -17.81
CA LEU A 577 -17.97 -20.30 -17.42
C LEU A 577 -18.46 -19.05 -16.66
N ARG A 578 -19.77 -18.86 -16.54
CA ARG A 578 -20.35 -17.71 -15.83
C ARG A 578 -19.84 -17.57 -14.39
N PRO A 579 -19.70 -18.63 -13.57
CA PRO A 579 -19.18 -18.49 -12.20
C PRO A 579 -17.78 -17.91 -12.15
N VAL A 580 -16.84 -18.46 -12.94
CA VAL A 580 -15.44 -18.03 -12.91
C VAL A 580 -15.24 -16.62 -13.49
N VAL A 581 -16.01 -16.25 -14.52
CA VAL A 581 -15.94 -14.92 -15.12
C VAL A 581 -16.46 -13.86 -14.15
N VAL A 582 -17.58 -14.15 -13.50
CA VAL A 582 -18.25 -13.22 -12.59
C VAL A 582 -17.43 -13.06 -11.31
N LEU A 583 -16.93 -14.15 -10.72
CA LEU A 583 -16.06 -14.10 -9.55
C LEU A 583 -14.74 -13.36 -9.84
N GLY A 584 -14.09 -13.62 -10.98
CA GLY A 584 -12.86 -12.92 -11.38
C GLY A 584 -13.07 -11.42 -11.61
N ALA A 585 -14.20 -11.03 -12.19
CA ALA A 585 -14.56 -9.63 -12.38
C ALA A 585 -14.85 -8.90 -11.05
N MET A 586 -15.49 -9.59 -10.10
CA MET A 586 -15.76 -9.04 -8.76
C MET A 586 -14.50 -8.82 -7.96
N LEU A 587 -13.60 -9.81 -7.89
CA LEU A 587 -12.34 -9.65 -7.16
C LEU A 587 -11.56 -8.46 -7.71
N ALA A 588 -11.51 -8.31 -9.04
CA ALA A 588 -10.91 -7.13 -9.66
C ALA A 588 -11.63 -5.83 -9.25
N MET A 589 -12.97 -5.84 -9.13
CA MET A 589 -13.74 -4.68 -8.66
C MET A 589 -13.38 -4.29 -7.23
N THR A 590 -13.35 -5.27 -6.32
CA THR A 590 -12.99 -5.08 -4.91
C THR A 590 -11.59 -4.49 -4.79
N ASP A 591 -10.61 -5.01 -5.52
CA ASP A 591 -9.24 -4.47 -5.51
C ASP A 591 -9.15 -3.05 -6.11
N LEU A 592 -9.97 -2.74 -7.12
CA LEU A 592 -10.05 -1.39 -7.71
C LEU A 592 -10.71 -0.37 -6.79
N GLU A 593 -11.57 -0.84 -5.88
CA GLU A 593 -12.19 -0.03 -4.83
C GLU A 593 -11.20 0.18 -3.67
N LEU A 594 -10.40 -0.83 -3.32
CA LEU A 594 -9.34 -0.70 -2.30
C LEU A 594 -8.15 0.17 -2.76
N ALA A 595 -7.88 0.25 -4.07
CA ALA A 595 -6.75 1.01 -4.63
C ALA A 595 -7.03 2.52 -4.89
N GLN A 596 -8.25 3.00 -4.60
CA GLN A 596 -8.68 4.39 -4.78
C GLN A 596 -8.98 5.04 -3.43
#